data_AF-R0CQC6-F1
#
_entry.id   AF-R0CQC6-F1
#
_cell.length_a   1.000
_cell.length_b   1.000
_cell.length_c   1.000
_cell.angle_alpha   90.00
_cell.angle_beta   90.00
_cell.angle_gamma   90.00
#
_symmetry.space_group_name_H-M   'P 1'
#
loop_
_entity.id
_entity.type
_entity.pdbx_description
1 polymer ?
#
loop_
_entity_poly.entity_id
_entity_poly.type
_entity_poly.pdbx_seq_one_letter_code
_entity_poly.pdbx_strand_id
1 'polypeptide(L)' 'MYYHCPVCSRKFKYALEDLGRCGEAFGTCPSCGLPGLYEKDGARTLDDKEYYEAEEE' A
#
# COMPACT_ATOMS: atom_id res chain seq x y z
N MET A 1 -0.39 -4.29 5.06
CA MET A 1 -1.49 -4.57 4.11
C MET A 1 -0.99 -4.28 2.71
N TYR A 2 -1.22 -5.18 1.76
CA TYR A 2 -0.63 -5.13 0.41
C TYR A 2 -1.66 -4.69 -0.62
N TYR A 3 -1.25 -3.79 -1.50
CA TYR A 3 -2.07 -3.15 -2.51
C TYR A 3 -1.34 -3.07 -3.85
N HIS A 4 -2.12 -3.05 -4.92
CA HIS A 4 -1.66 -2.88 -6.28
C HIS A 4 -2.45 -1.78 -6.99
N CYS A 5 -1.75 -0.81 -7.56
CA CYS A 5 -2.33 0.28 -8.35
C CYS A 5 -2.67 -0.22 -9.77
N PRO A 6 -3.94 -0.31 -10.18
CA PRO A 6 -4.28 -0.76 -11.54
C PRO A 6 -3.89 0.25 -12.64
N VAL A 7 -3.59 1.50 -12.27
CA VAL A 7 -3.26 2.57 -13.22
C VAL A 7 -1.76 2.66 -13.48
N CYS A 8 -0.97 2.52 -12.43
CA CYS A 8 0.48 2.68 -12.47
C CYS A 8 1.25 1.37 -12.32
N SER A 9 0.52 0.26 -12.18
CA SER A 9 1.03 -1.10 -11.95
C SER A 9 2.00 -1.21 -10.77
N ARG A 10 1.95 -0.25 -9.85
CA ARG A 10 2.82 -0.16 -8.69
C ARG A 10 2.22 -0.96 -7.54
N LYS A 11 3.06 -1.82 -6.95
CA LYS A 11 2.77 -2.60 -5.76
C LYS A 11 3.23 -1.83 -4.52
N PHE A 12 2.33 -1.55 -3.58
CA PHE A 12 2.63 -0.82 -2.34
C PHE A 12 2.06 -1.53 -1.12
N LYS A 13 2.67 -1.29 0.03
CA LYS A 13 2.19 -1.82 1.30
C LYS A 13 2.06 -0.69 2.32
N TYR A 14 1.05 -0.82 3.17
CA TYR A 14 0.88 0.01 4.34
C TYR A 14 1.20 -0.76 5.62
N ALA A 15 1.97 -0.12 6.50
CA ALA A 15 2.12 -0.58 7.87
C ALA A 15 0.79 -0.42 8.62
N LEU A 16 0.46 -1.37 9.49
CA LEU A 16 -0.72 -1.27 10.35
C LEU A 16 -0.59 -0.12 11.36
N GLU A 17 0.64 0.28 11.67
CA GLU A 17 0.95 1.41 12.55
C GLU A 17 0.52 2.75 11.93
N ASP A 18 0.55 2.87 10.60
CA ASP A 18 0.07 4.03 9.85
C ASP A 18 -1.44 4.06 9.65
N LEU A 19 -2.18 3.03 10.05
CA LEU A 19 -3.63 2.97 9.86
C LEU A 19 -4.36 4.16 10.51
N GLY A 20 -3.85 4.63 11.66
CA GLY A 20 -4.38 5.81 12.35
C GLY A 20 -3.97 7.14 11.72
N ARG A 21 -2.84 7.18 10.99
CA ARG A 21 -2.30 8.39 10.34
C ARG A 21 -2.87 8.58 8.94
N CYS A 22 -2.91 7.51 8.15
CA CYS A 22 -3.42 7.55 6.78
C CYS A 22 -4.95 7.63 6.69
N GLY A 23 -5.71 7.16 7.69
CA GLY A 23 -7.17 7.31 7.72
C GLY A 23 -7.85 6.96 6.39
N GLU A 24 -8.42 7.97 5.72
CA GLU A 24 -9.12 7.85 4.42
C GLU A 24 -8.18 7.74 3.20
N ALA A 25 -6.91 8.14 3.33
CA ALA A 25 -5.88 7.95 2.30
C ALA A 25 -5.37 6.49 2.26
N PHE A 26 -5.71 5.68 3.26
CA PHE A 26 -5.29 4.29 3.33
C PHE A 26 -5.77 3.48 2.12
N GLY A 27 -4.85 2.74 1.50
CA GLY A 27 -5.13 2.02 0.25
C GLY A 27 -5.11 2.90 -1.00
N THR A 28 -4.81 4.19 -0.90
CA THR A 28 -4.61 5.07 -2.07
C THR A 28 -3.18 4.96 -2.57
N CYS A 29 -2.97 4.94 -3.88
CA CYS A 29 -1.63 4.92 -4.45
C CYS A 29 -0.98 6.31 -4.29
N PRO A 30 0.18 6.43 -3.63
CA PRO A 30 0.86 7.72 -3.45
C PRO A 30 1.34 8.34 -4.77
N SER A 31 1.47 7.53 -5.83
CA SER A 31 1.92 8.02 -7.14
C SER A 31 0.78 8.56 -8.01
N CYS A 32 -0.45 8.07 -7.83
CA CYS A 32 -1.58 8.40 -8.69
C CYS A 32 -2.74 9.09 -7.97
N GLY A 33 -2.77 9.03 -6.63
CA GLY A 33 -3.90 9.50 -5.83
C GLY A 33 -5.17 8.68 -6.03
N LEU A 34 -5.10 7.51 -6.68
CA LEU A 34 -6.23 6.63 -6.93
C LEU A 34 -6.23 5.44 -5.97
N PRO A 35 -7.41 4.92 -5.60
CA PRO A 35 -7.51 3.74 -4.74
C PRO A 35 -6.85 2.54 -5.42
N GLY A 36 -5.90 1.93 -4.73
CA GLY A 36 -5.29 0.67 -5.13
C GLY A 36 -6.21 -0.50 -4.82
N LEU A 37 -6.04 -1.56 -5.61
CA LEU A 37 -6.66 -2.85 -5.35
C LEU A 37 -5.96 -3.53 -4.18
N TYR A 38 -6.74 -3.88 -3.17
CA TYR A 38 -6.28 -4.71 -2.08
C TYR A 38 -5.92 -6.11 -2.58
N GLU A 39 -4.72 -6.58 -2.29
CA GLU A 39 -4.29 -7.95 -2.61
C GLU A 39 -4.41 -8.88 -1.42
N LYS A 40 -3.80 -8.51 -0.28
CA LYS A 40 -3.74 -9.36 0.91
C LYS A 40 -3.37 -8.59 2.18
N ASP A 41 -3.82 -9.10 3.31
CA ASP A 41 -3.25 -8.85 4.64
C ASP A 41 -2.35 -10.03 5.00
N GLY A 42 -1.21 -9.77 5.65
CA GLY A 42 -0.36 -10.86 6.10
C GLY A 42 1.05 -10.45 6.48
N ALA A 43 1.70 -11.31 7.26
CA ALA A 43 3.10 -11.17 7.66
C ALA A 43 4.02 -11.07 6.43
N ARG A 44 5.11 -10.29 6.57
CA ARG A 44 6.08 -10.05 5.49
C ARG A 44 6.49 -11.34 4.79
N THR A 45 6.01 -11.53 3.55
CA THR A 45 6.39 -12.66 2.70
C THR A 45 7.68 -12.34 1.93
N LEU A 46 8.34 -13.31 1.29
CA LEU A 46 9.53 -13.05 0.45
C LEU A 46 9.28 -11.99 -0.66
N ASP A 47 8.05 -11.92 -1.14
CA ASP A 47 7.56 -10.91 -2.12
C ASP A 47 7.50 -9.49 -1.55
N ASP A 48 7.64 -9.31 -0.23
CA ASP A 48 7.54 -8.02 0.45
C ASP A 48 8.56 -6.98 -0.06
N LYS A 49 9.68 -7.45 -0.65
CA LYS A 49 10.67 -6.60 -1.32
C LYS A 49 10.16 -5.97 -2.62
N GLU A 50 9.13 -6.54 -3.26
CA GLU A 50 8.50 -5.97 -4.45
C GLU A 50 7.51 -4.85 -4.10
N TYR A 51 7.04 -4.81 -2.85
CA TYR A 51 6.12 -3.78 -2.37
C TYR A 51 6.90 -2.70 -1.61
N TYR A 52 6.88 -1.49 -2.14
CA TYR A 52 7.40 -0.33 -1.41
C TYR A 52 6.46 0.02 -0.27
N GLU A 53 7.03 0.39 0.88
CA GLU A 53 6.28 0.90 2.01
C GLU A 53 5.81 2.32 1.68
N ALA A 54 4.49 2.51 1.67
CA ALA A 54 3.90 3.83 1.49
C ALA A 54 3.97 4.56 2.84
N GLU A 55 5.14 5.14 3.12
CA GLU A 55 5.35 6.05 4.24
C GLU A 55 4.98 7.47 3.76
N GLU A 56 4.03 8.14 4.42
CA GLU A 56 3.90 9.60 4.29
C GLU A 56 5.13 10.23 4.96
N GLU A 57 5.97 10.93 4.18
CA GLU A 57 7.06 11.79 4.69
C GLU A 57 6.48 13.01 5.44
#